data_AF-A0A4Y8LW17-F1
#
_entry.id   AF-A0A4Y8LW17-F1
#
_cell.length_a   1.000
_cell.length_b   1.000
_cell.length_c   1.000
_cell.angle_alpha   90.00
_cell.angle_beta   90.00
_cell.angle_gamma   90.00
#
_symmetry.space_group_name_H-M   'P 1'
#
loop_
_entity.id
_entity.type
_entity.pdbx_description
1 polymer ?
#
loop_
_entity_poly.entity_id
_entity_poly.type
_entity_poly.pdbx_seq_one_letter_code
_entity_poly.pdbx_strand_id
1 'polypeptide(L)' 'MRFGRRLPLQKPFRIQDGYIAVPEGPGLGIEVNEEALIERSYQGDWDTPRLSYVDGSFAEW' A
#
# COMPACT_ATOMS: atom_id res chain seq x y z
N MET A 1 22.86 12.44 -3.74
CA MET A 1 22.05 12.12 -4.94
C MET A 1 20.78 11.40 -4.48
N ARG A 2 19.60 12.02 -4.58
CA ARG A 2 18.33 11.33 -4.31
C ARG A 2 17.87 10.70 -5.61
N PHE A 3 18.00 9.38 -5.75
CA PHE A 3 17.35 8.64 -6.83
C PHE A 3 15.84 8.91 -6.74
N GLY A 4 15.24 9.47 -7.79
CA GLY A 4 13.80 9.65 -7.85
C GLY A 4 13.13 8.29 -7.71
N ARG A 5 12.45 8.05 -6.59
CA ARG A 5 11.77 6.78 -6.34
C ARG A 5 10.66 6.63 -7.38
N ARG A 6 10.74 5.61 -8.24
CA ARG A 6 9.62 5.23 -9.13
C ARG A 6 8.43 4.82 -8.28
N LEU A 7 7.30 5.49 -8.42
CA LEU A 7 6.09 5.18 -7.67
C LEU A 7 5.38 3.95 -8.25
N PRO A 8 4.68 3.16 -7.42
CA PRO A 8 3.96 1.97 -7.87
C PRO A 8 2.71 2.28 -8.72
N LEU A 9 2.23 3.52 -8.71
CA LEU A 9 1.11 3.98 -9.54
C LEU A 9 1.64 5.03 -10.53
N GLN A 10 1.39 4.82 -11.82
CA GLN A 10 1.62 5.82 -12.88
C GLN A 10 0.49 6.86 -12.87
N LYS A 11 -0.74 6.41 -12.62
CA LYS A 11 -1.92 7.25 -12.44
C LYS A 11 -2.58 6.93 -11.09
N PRO A 12 -2.29 7.70 -10.03
CA PRO A 12 -2.90 7.51 -8.71
C PRO A 12 -4.30 8.13 -8.64
N PHE A 13 -5.06 7.77 -7.59
CA PHE A 13 -6.25 8.52 -7.19
C PHE A 13 -5.90 9.99 -6.89
N ARG A 14 -6.86 10.89 -7.15
CA ARG A 14 -6.72 12.31 -6.80
C ARG A 14 -7.31 12.56 -5.43
N ILE A 15 -6.52 13.12 -4.53
CA ILE A 15 -6.97 13.57 -3.22
C ILE A 15 -7.27 15.07 -3.30
N GLN A 16 -8.49 15.46 -2.93
CA GLN A 16 -8.97 16.84 -2.94
C GLN A 16 -9.74 17.08 -1.63
N ASP A 17 -9.31 18.09 -0.86
CA ASP A 17 -9.97 18.50 0.39
C ASP A 17 -10.20 17.37 1.41
N GLY A 18 -9.30 16.39 1.45
CA GLY A 18 -9.40 15.22 2.33
C GLY A 18 -10.23 14.05 1.77
N TYR A 19 -10.73 14.16 0.54
CA TYR A 19 -11.52 13.14 -0.14
C TYR A 19 -10.80 12.59 -1.36
N ILE A 20 -11.16 11.37 -1.77
CA ILE A 20 -10.76 10.84 -3.07
C ILE A 20 -11.82 11.27 -4.10
N ALA A 21 -11.39 11.98 -5.14
CA ALA A 21 -12.26 12.30 -6.26
C ALA A 21 -12.62 11.03 -7.03
N VAL A 22 -13.90 10.86 -7.39
CA VAL A 22 -14.37 9.71 -8.18
C VAL A 22 -13.67 9.72 -9.54
N PRO A 23 -12.96 8.65 -9.93
CA PRO A 23 -12.34 8.60 -11.24
C PRO A 23 -13.38 8.58 -12.36
N GLU A 24 -13.15 9.38 -13.40
CA GLU A 24 -14.04 9.47 -14.58
C GLU A 24 -13.60 8.53 -15.73
N GLY A 25 -12.45 7.86 -15.57
CA GLY A 25 -11.94 6.90 -16.54
C GLY A 25 -12.56 5.51 -16.37
N PRO A 26 -12.39 4.62 -17.36
CA PRO A 26 -12.90 3.25 -17.28
C PRO A 26 -12.24 2.45 -16.14
N GLY A 27 -12.98 1.45 -15.64
CA GLY A 27 -12.49 0.55 -14.59
C GLY A 27 -12.23 1.28 -13.27
N LEU A 28 -11.10 0.97 -12.63
CA LEU A 28 -10.71 1.60 -11.36
C LEU A 28 -10.14 3.02 -11.53
N GLY A 29 -9.89 3.47 -12.76
CA GLY A 29 -9.38 4.81 -13.05
C GLY A 29 -7.94 5.09 -12.60
N ILE A 30 -7.18 4.04 -12.26
CA ILE A 30 -5.76 4.10 -11.92
C ILE A 30 -4.91 3.29 -12.91
N GLU A 31 -3.62 3.58 -12.98
CA GLU A 31 -2.66 2.85 -13.81
C GLU A 31 -1.45 2.47 -12.95
N VAL A 32 -1.05 1.21 -13.06
CA VAL A 32 -0.01 0.59 -12.23
C VAL A 32 1.34 0.69 -12.93
N ASN A 33 2.40 0.88 -12.15
CA ASN A 33 3.78 0.72 -12.61
C ASN A 33 4.27 -0.68 -12.22
N GLU A 34 4.21 -1.62 -13.16
CA GLU A 34 4.52 -3.04 -12.89
C GLU A 34 5.99 -3.25 -12.50
N GLU A 35 6.93 -2.58 -13.16
CA GLU A 35 8.36 -2.65 -12.82
C GLU A 35 8.60 -2.23 -11.37
N ALA A 36 8.00 -1.10 -10.97
CA ALA A 36 8.10 -0.56 -9.62
C ALA A 36 7.41 -1.43 -8.56
N LEU A 37 6.42 -2.25 -8.94
CA LEU A 37 5.80 -3.24 -8.08
C LEU A 37 6.66 -4.49 -7.92
N ILE A 38 7.21 -5.01 -9.02
CA ILE A 38 8.08 -6.20 -9.00
C ILE A 38 9.33 -5.93 -8.15
N GLU A 39 9.95 -4.77 -8.33
CA GLU A 39 11.09 -4.30 -7.51
C GLU A 39 10.77 -4.26 -6.01
N ARG A 40 9.49 -4.14 -5.63
CA ARG A 40 9.02 -4.02 -4.24
C ARG A 40 8.15 -5.20 -3.83
N SER A 41 8.23 -6.30 -4.57
CA SER A 41 7.50 -7.51 -4.22
C SER A 41 7.88 -7.95 -2.80
N TYR A 42 6.85 -8.41 -2.08
CA TYR A 42 6.99 -8.82 -0.71
C TYR A 42 7.98 -9.99 -0.59
N GLN A 43 8.95 -9.88 0.34
CA GLN A 43 10.05 -10.83 0.48
C GLN A 43 9.73 -12.04 1.35
N GLY A 44 8.55 -12.09 1.98
CA GLY A 44 8.15 -13.21 2.83
C GLY A 44 8.55 -13.08 4.31
N ASP A 45 9.01 -11.90 4.74
CA ASP A 45 9.58 -11.64 6.07
C ASP A 45 8.64 -10.87 7.04
N TRP A 46 7.42 -10.56 6.61
CA TRP A 46 6.38 -9.99 7.44
C TRP A 46 5.63 -11.07 8.22
N ASP A 47 5.53 -10.86 9.53
CA ASP A 47 4.68 -11.64 10.43
C ASP A 47 3.69 -10.71 11.13
N THR A 48 2.43 -11.11 11.22
CA THR A 48 1.39 -10.32 11.88
C THR A 48 1.71 -10.21 13.37
N PRO A 49 1.74 -9.00 13.96
CA PRO A 49 1.96 -8.84 15.39
C PRO A 49 0.97 -9.68 16.20
N ARG A 50 1.50 -10.48 17.13
CA ARG A 50 0.69 -11.23 18.09
C ARG A 50 0.94 -10.65 19.47
N LEU A 51 -0.13 -10.38 20.18
CA LEU A 51 -0.09 -9.81 21.52
C LEU A 51 -0.57 -10.86 22.53
N SER A 52 0.10 -10.91 23.67
CA SER A 52 -0.29 -11.77 24.79
C SER A 52 -0.24 -10.99 26.10
N TYR A 53 -1.14 -11.36 27.01
CA TYR A 53 -1.14 -10.84 28.38
C TYR A 53 -0.08 -11.55 29.24
N VAL A 54 0.17 -11.02 30.44
CA VAL A 54 1.17 -11.55 31.40
C VAL A 54 0.87 -12.99 31.81
N ASP A 55 -0.41 -13.38 31.80
CA ASP A 55 -0.87 -14.74 32.10
C ASP A 55 -0.74 -15.72 30.91
N GLY A 56 -0.21 -15.25 29.77
CA GLY A 56 -0.05 -16.04 28.56
C GLY A 56 -1.32 -16.16 27.71
N SER A 57 -2.43 -15.53 28.11
CA SER A 57 -3.62 -15.49 27.26
C SER A 57 -3.41 -14.61 26.03
N PHE A 58 -4.07 -14.98 24.94
CA PHE A 58 -4.02 -14.25 23.67
C PHE A 58 -4.79 -12.92 23.81
N ALA A 59 -4.18 -11.82 23.36
CA ALA A 59 -4.86 -10.54 23.24
C ALA A 59 -5.38 -10.37 21.81
N GLU A 60 -6.67 -10.03 21.71
CA GLU A 60 -7.35 -9.74 20.45
C GLU A 60 -6.92 -8.37 19.91
N TRP A 61 -6.99 -8.19 18.59
CA TRP A 61 -6.44 -7.02 17.89
C TRP A 61 -7.50 -5.94 17.64
#